data_AF-A0A4Y2TQE3-F1
#
_entry.id   AF-A0A4Y2TQE3-F1
#
_cell.length_a   1.000
_cell.length_b   1.000
_cell.length_c   1.000
_cell.angle_alpha   90.00
_cell.angle_beta   90.00
_cell.angle_gamma   90.00
#
_symmetry.space_group_name_H-M   'P 1'
#
loop_
_entity.id
_entity.type
_entity.pdbx_description
1 polymer ?
#
loop_
_entity_poly.entity_id
_entity_poly.type
_entity_poly.pdbx_seq_one_letter_code
_entity_poly.pdbx_strand_id
1 'polypeptide(L)' 'MVPLKTSYSFDLSSKKWRKLPRMHHCRMYHGAAALDGKIYVVGGKDDNDS' A
#
# COMPACT_ATOMS: atom_id res chain seq x y z
N MET A 1 -15.29 5.93 -1.86
CA MET A 1 -13.87 5.61 -2.11
C MET A 1 -13.71 4.10 -2.02
N VAL A 2 -12.90 3.46 -2.88
CA VAL A 2 -12.78 1.99 -2.93
C VAL A 2 -11.40 1.57 -2.40
N PRO A 3 -11.31 0.77 -1.32
CA PRO A 3 -10.04 0.25 -0.83
C PRO A 3 -9.42 -0.71 -1.85
N LEU A 4 -8.09 -0.68 -1.99
CA LEU A 4 -7.36 -1.50 -2.97
C LEU A 4 -6.30 -2.36 -2.29
N LYS A 5 -5.99 -3.50 -2.94
CA LYS A 5 -4.85 -4.37 -2.55
C LYS A 5 -3.57 -4.04 -3.33
N THR A 6 -3.64 -3.21 -4.35
CA THR A 6 -2.52 -2.93 -5.25
C THR A 6 -1.50 -2.00 -4.59
N SER A 7 -0.22 -2.33 -4.75
CA SER A 7 0.90 -1.52 -4.32
C SER A 7 1.84 -1.30 -5.51
N TYR A 8 2.53 -0.15 -5.50
CA TYR A 8 3.46 0.23 -6.56
C TYR A 8 4.67 0.92 -5.93
N SER A 9 5.85 0.75 -6.53
CA SER A 9 7.04 1.54 -6.24
C SER A 9 7.32 2.46 -7.41
N PHE A 10 7.63 3.71 -7.13
CA PHE A 10 8.13 4.63 -8.15
C PHE A 10 9.65 4.61 -8.18
N ASP A 11 10.23 4.40 -9.36
CA ASP A 11 11.66 4.48 -9.58
C ASP A 11 12.03 5.90 -10.02
N LEU A 12 12.83 6.61 -9.21
CA LEU A 12 13.19 8.01 -9.46
C LEU A 12 14.10 8.19 -10.67
N SER A 13 14.93 7.21 -11.01
CA SER A 13 15.89 7.30 -12.11
C SER A 13 15.21 7.18 -13.47
N SER A 14 14.33 6.19 -13.60
CA SER A 14 13.60 5.89 -14.83
C SER A 14 12.26 6.62 -14.93
N LYS A 15 11.81 7.24 -13.83
CA LYS A 15 10.50 7.91 -13.69
C LYS A 15 9.32 7.01 -14.03
N LYS A 16 9.42 5.73 -13.66
CA LYS A 16 8.40 4.72 -13.95
C LYS A 16 7.84 4.10 -12.68
N TRP A 17 6.56 3.81 -12.72
CA TRP A 17 5.90 2.99 -11.71
C TRP A 17 6.13 1.51 -12.01
N ARG A 18 6.48 0.75 -10.98
CA ARG A 18 6.57 -0.70 -11.02
C ARG A 18 5.51 -1.28 -10.09
N LYS A 19 4.77 -2.28 -10.58
CA LYS A 19 3.79 -3.01 -9.77
C LYS A 19 4.51 -3.87 -8.74
N LEU A 20 4.04 -3.85 -7.51
CA LEU A 20 4.55 -4.66 -6.41
C LEU A 20 3.55 -5.79 -6.05
N PRO A 21 3.95 -6.77 -5.23
CA PRO A 21 3.04 -7.78 -4.70
C PRO A 21 1.86 -7.13 -3.96
N ARG A 22 0.65 -7.68 -4.18
CA ARG A 22 -0.57 -7.18 -3.55
C ARG A 22 -0.52 -7.36 -2.03
N MET A 23 -1.13 -6.44 -1.30
CA MET A 23 -1.44 -6.64 0.12
C MET A 23 -2.44 -7.80 0.29
N HIS A 24 -2.39 -8.47 1.44
CA HIS A 24 -3.35 -9.53 1.79
C HIS A 24 -4.79 -9.01 1.86
N HIS A 25 -4.97 -7.83 2.46
CA HIS A 25 -6.25 -7.13 2.60
C HIS A 25 -6.22 -5.81 1.83
N CYS A 26 -7.38 -5.38 1.33
CA CYS A 26 -7.49 -4.06 0.73
C CYS A 26 -7.48 -3.02 1.86
N ARG A 27 -6.91 -1.84 1.61
CA ARG A 27 -6.82 -0.79 2.62
C ARG A 27 -7.03 0.58 1.99
N MET A 28 -7.78 1.45 2.66
CA MET A 28 -7.81 2.90 2.45
C MET A 28 -7.67 3.63 3.80
N TYR A 29 -7.25 4.89 3.80
CA TYR A 29 -7.06 5.68 5.04
C TYR A 29 -6.14 5.02 6.09
N HIS A 30 -5.18 4.20 5.65
CA HIS A 30 -4.22 3.54 6.53
C HIS A 30 -3.04 4.47 6.88
N GLY A 31 -2.37 4.20 8.00
CA GLY A 31 -1.06 4.76 8.28
C GLY A 31 0.06 3.91 7.66
N ALA A 32 1.16 4.54 7.27
CA ALA A 32 2.34 3.83 6.77
C ALA A 32 3.64 4.42 7.36
N ALA A 33 4.61 3.56 7.67
CA ALA A 33 5.92 3.94 8.18
C ALA A 33 7.03 3.03 7.63
N ALA A 34 8.24 3.56 7.48
CA ALA A 34 9.43 2.80 7.12
C ALA A 34 10.26 2.52 8.38
N LEU A 35 10.62 1.26 8.61
CA LEU A 35 11.46 0.83 9.75
C LEU A 35 12.22 -0.43 9.34
N ASP A 36 13.52 -0.49 9.65
CA ASP A 36 14.40 -1.65 9.40
C ASP A 36 14.32 -2.21 7.97
N GLY A 37 14.34 -1.32 6.98
CA GLY A 37 14.29 -1.69 5.56
C GLY A 37 12.94 -2.24 5.09
N LYS A 38 11.88 -2.11 5.89
CA LYS A 38 10.52 -2.56 5.57
C LYS A 38 9.53 -1.41 5.63
N ILE A 39 8.44 -1.53 4.87
CA ILE A 39 7.29 -0.63 4.94
C ILE A 39 6.19 -1.34 5.73
N TYR A 40 5.75 -0.71 6.81
CA TYR A 40 4.64 -1.17 7.64
C TYR A 40 3.40 -0.36 7.29
N VAL A 41 2.28 -1.07 7.11
CA VAL A 41 0.97 -0.48 6.82
C VAL A 41 0.00 -0.94 7.89
N VAL A 42 -0.58 0.00 8.64
CA VAL A 42 -1.36 -0.28 9.86
C VAL A 42 -2.71 0.44 9.83
N GLY A 43 -3.76 -0.27 10.28
CA GLY A 43 -5.12 0.23 10.32
C GLY A 43 -5.72 0.49 8.93
N GLY A 44 -6.53 1.54 8.86
CA GLY A 44 -7.35 1.88 7.69
C GLY A 44 -8.62 1.05 7.60
N LYS A 45 -9.36 1.27 6.51
CA LYS A 45 -10.59 0.55 6.19
C LYS A 45 -10.41 -0.41 5.03
N ASP A 46 -11.00 -1.60 5.15
CA ASP A 46 -11.10 -2.58 4.07
C ASP A 46 -12.51 -2.59 3.46
N ASP A 47 -12.83 -3.61 2.65
CA ASP A 47 -14.14 -3.81 2.03
C ASP A 47 -15.17 -4.48 2.95
N ASN A 48 -14.77 -4.89 4.15
CA ASN A 48 -15.62 -5.55 5.15
C ASN A 48 -15.98 -4.63 6.34
N ASP A 49 -15.31 -3.48 6.47
CA ASP A 49 -15.68 -2.44 7.43
C ASP A 49 -17.11 -1.93 7.14
N SER A 50 -18.02 -2.23 8.07
CA SER A 50 -19.45 -1.86 8.01
C SER A 50 -19.68 -0.40 8.37
#